data_AF-A0A9D4C0A0-F1
#
_entry.id   AF-A0A9D4C0A0-F1
#
_cell.length_a   1.000
_cell.length_b   1.000
_cell.length_c   1.000
_cell.angle_alpha   90.00
_cell.angle_beta   90.00
_cell.angle_gamma   90.00
#
_symmetry.space_group_name_H-M   'P 1'
#
loop_
_entity.id
_entity.type
_entity.pdbx_description
1 polymer ?
#
loop_
_entity_poly.entity_id
_entity_poly.type
_entity_poly.pdbx_seq_one_letter_code
_entity_poly.pdbx_strand_id
1 'polypeptide(L)'
;MSYFSQGLGTHTEMDDESGRRLPAIKVFSRSIEALTSHLFKLLENKSISVKPTEIKWLLTVPAIWDDTAKGFMREAANRVII
;
A
#
# COMPACT_ATOMS: atom_id res chain seq x y z
N MET A 1 8.01 28.44 -14.20
CA MET A 1 7.81 28.09 -12.78
C MET A 1 7.93 26.59 -12.66
N SER A 2 9.10 26.09 -12.22
CA SER A 2 9.34 24.66 -12.02
C SER A 2 8.66 24.21 -10.73
N TYR A 3 7.57 23.45 -10.84
CA TYR A 3 7.11 22.64 -9.71
C TYR A 3 8.20 21.62 -9.43
N PHE A 4 8.97 21.84 -8.37
CA PHE A 4 9.90 20.84 -7.85
C PHE A 4 9.06 19.61 -7.47
N SER A 5 9.10 18.57 -8.30
CA SER A 5 8.60 17.25 -7.93
C SER A 5 9.53 16.69 -6.85
N GLN A 6 9.25 16.97 -5.59
CA GLN A 6 9.71 16.09 -4.51
C GLN A 6 8.96 14.78 -4.69
N GLY A 7 9.56 13.84 -5.43
CA GLY A 7 8.99 12.52 -5.65
C GLY A 7 8.78 11.80 -4.32
N LEU A 8 7.68 11.05 -4.22
CA LEU A 8 7.38 10.20 -3.07
C LEU A 8 8.53 9.22 -2.82
N GLY A 9 9.20 9.37 -1.68
CA GLY A 9 10.31 8.53 -1.25
C GLY A 9 9.93 7.64 -0.08
N THR A 10 10.73 6.62 0.19
CA THR A 10 10.58 5.77 1.39
C THR A 10 10.71 6.54 2.71
N HIS A 11 11.35 7.72 2.67
CA HIS A 11 11.54 8.64 3.79
C HIS A 11 10.49 9.76 3.85
N THR A 12 9.50 9.76 2.94
CA THR A 12 8.39 10.70 3.03
C THR A 12 7.63 10.41 4.31
N GLU A 13 7.51 11.39 5.19
CA GLU A 13 6.75 11.33 6.43
C GLU A 13 5.34 11.90 6.21
N MET A 14 4.38 11.41 6.99
CA MET A 14 3.01 11.92 7.06
C MET A 14 2.67 12.26 8.51
N ASP A 15 2.11 13.44 8.72
CA ASP A 15 1.53 13.85 10.00
C ASP A 15 0.05 13.44 10.07
N ASP A 16 -0.40 13.01 11.25
CA ASP A 16 -1.82 12.93 11.56
C ASP A 16 -2.36 14.27 12.11
N GLU A 17 -3.67 14.34 12.33
CA GLU A 17 -4.34 15.53 12.88
C GLU A 17 -3.84 15.94 14.29
N SER A 18 -3.18 15.02 15.01
CA SER A 18 -2.58 15.24 16.32
C SER A 18 -1.09 15.64 16.24
N GLY A 19 -0.53 15.75 15.03
CA GLY A 19 0.89 16.07 14.79
C GLY A 19 1.84 14.89 15.00
N ARG A 20 1.35 13.66 15.10
CA ARG A 20 2.20 12.47 15.17
C ARG A 20 2.62 12.07 13.76
N ARG A 21 3.89 11.66 13.64
CA ARG A 21 4.49 11.32 12.35
C ARG A 21 4.64 9.83 12.14
N LEU A 22 4.39 9.40 10.92
CA LEU A 22 4.69 8.05 10.44
C LEU A 22 5.25 8.11 9.01
N PRO A 23 6.18 7.21 8.67
CA PRO A 23 6.61 7.06 7.29
C PRO A 23 5.40 6.74 6.41
N ALA A 24 5.23 7.48 5.32
CA ALA A 24 4.15 7.29 4.36
C ALA A 24 4.09 5.84 3.90
N ILE A 25 5.24 5.23 3.62
CA ILE A 25 5.32 3.84 3.16
C ILE A 25 4.69 2.87 4.17
N LYS A 26 4.82 3.16 5.47
CA LYS A 26 4.19 2.38 6.54
C LYS A 26 2.68 2.53 6.52
N VAL A 27 2.17 3.75 6.32
CA VAL A 27 0.73 4.01 6.23
C VAL A 27 0.13 3.22 5.07
N PHE A 28 0.68 3.34 3.86
CA PHE A 28 0.17 2.64 2.68
C PHE A 28 0.31 1.11 2.78
N SER A 29 1.42 0.59 3.29
CA SER A 29 1.54 -0.85 3.56
C SER A 29 0.48 -1.34 4.55
N ARG A 30 0.22 -0.60 5.64
CA ARG A 30 -0.83 -0.97 6.60
C ARG A 30 -2.23 -0.94 6.00
N SER A 31 -2.51 0.01 5.10
CA SER A 31 -3.78 0.02 4.36
C SER A 31 -3.94 -1.22 3.48
N ILE A 32 -2.88 -1.64 2.77
CA ILE A 32 -2.90 -2.87 1.95
C ILE A 32 -3.08 -4.10 2.85
N GLU A 33 -2.33 -4.20 3.95
CA GLU A 33 -2.44 -5.30 4.92
C GLU A 33 -3.85 -5.42 5.51
N ALA A 34 -4.49 -4.29 5.82
CA ALA A 34 -5.85 -4.28 6.33
C ALA A 34 -6.83 -4.87 5.31
N LEU A 35 -6.69 -4.53 4.02
CA LEU A 35 -7.53 -5.05 2.95
C LEU A 35 -7.29 -6.55 2.72
N THR A 36 -6.03 -6.99 2.66
CA THR A 36 -5.72 -8.41 2.46
C THR A 36 -6.17 -9.26 3.65
N SER A 37 -5.91 -8.80 4.87
CA SER A 37 -6.36 -9.47 6.10
C SER A 37 -7.89 -9.55 6.18
N HIS A 38 -8.60 -8.50 5.75
CA HIS A 38 -10.05 -8.53 5.71
C HIS A 38 -10.57 -9.58 4.71
N LEU A 39 -9.96 -9.71 3.53
CA LEU A 39 -10.32 -10.76 2.58
C LEU A 39 -10.16 -12.15 3.20
N PHE A 40 -9.02 -12.46 3.82
CA PHE A 40 -8.81 -13.79 4.41
C PHE A 40 -9.80 -14.10 5.53
N LYS A 41 -10.12 -13.12 6.38
CA LYS A 41 -11.18 -13.27 7.39
C LYS A 41 -12.54 -13.59 6.75
N LEU A 42 -12.89 -12.93 5.64
CA LEU A 42 -14.14 -13.21 4.93
C LEU A 42 -14.16 -14.61 4.31
N LEU A 43 -13.02 -15.09 3.78
CA LEU A 43 -12.89 -16.45 3.24
C LEU A 43 -13.02 -17.51 4.33
N GLU A 44 -12.35 -17.30 5.46
CA GLU A 44 -12.44 -18.17 6.63
C GLU A 44 -13.88 -18.25 7.16
N ASN A 45 -14.57 -17.11 7.29
CA ASN A 45 -15.98 -17.06 7.69
C ASN A 45 -16.93 -17.78 6.73
N LYS A 46 -16.51 -17.97 5.46
CA LYS A 46 -17.25 -18.74 4.45
C LYS A 46 -16.78 -20.19 4.34
N SER A 47 -15.87 -20.62 5.21
CA SER A 47 -15.22 -21.94 5.17
C SER A 47 -14.52 -22.22 3.83
N ILE A 48 -14.03 -21.17 3.17
CA ILE A 48 -13.24 -21.26 1.94
C ILE A 48 -11.76 -21.27 2.35
N SER A 49 -11.11 -22.42 2.18
CA SER A 49 -9.67 -22.56 2.44
C SER A 49 -8.88 -22.17 1.20
N VAL A 50 -8.13 -21.07 1.29
CA VAL A 50 -7.23 -20.57 0.25
C VAL A 50 -5.94 -20.12 0.91
N LYS A 51 -4.80 -20.61 0.41
CA LYS A 51 -3.48 -20.19 0.86
C LYS A 51 -3.14 -18.84 0.24
N PRO A 52 -2.36 -17.98 0.92
CA PRO A 52 -1.93 -16.71 0.35
C PRO A 52 -1.24 -16.83 -1.01
N THR A 53 -0.49 -17.92 -1.24
CA THR A 53 0.22 -18.22 -2.50
C THR A 53 -0.70 -18.55 -3.68
N GLU A 54 -1.98 -18.82 -3.42
CA GLU A 54 -2.98 -19.14 -4.44
C GLU A 54 -3.69 -17.89 -4.97
N ILE A 55 -3.41 -16.71 -4.39
CA ILE A 55 -4.00 -15.43 -4.78
C ILE A 55 -2.98 -14.59 -5.52
N LYS A 56 -3.37 -14.07 -6.69
CA LYS A 56 -2.63 -13.03 -7.41
C LYS A 56 -3.28 -11.68 -7.15
N TRP A 57 -2.47 -10.71 -6.76
CA TRP A 57 -2.94 -9.36 -6.41
C TRP A 57 -2.72 -8.39 -7.56
N LEU A 58 -3.74 -7.59 -7.85
CA LEU A 58 -3.68 -6.47 -8.78
C LEU A 58 -3.92 -5.18 -8.01
N LEU A 59 -2.93 -4.29 -8.00
CA LEU A 59 -3.05 -2.96 -7.43
C LEU A 59 -3.20 -1.93 -8.56
N THR A 60 -4.37 -1.29 -8.63
CA THR A 60 -4.62 -0.24 -9.61
C THR A 60 -4.07 1.10 -9.12
N VAL A 61 -3.39 1.83 -10.00
CA VAL A 61 -2.93 3.20 -9.75
C VAL A 61 -3.36 4.10 -10.91
N PRO A 62 -3.61 5.40 -10.69
CA PRO A 62 -4.00 6.32 -11.76
C PRO A 62 -2.92 6.44 -12.84
N ALA A 63 -3.33 6.52 -14.11
CA ALA A 63 -2.42 6.64 -15.25
C ALA A 63 -1.58 7.94 -15.21
N ILE A 64 -2.14 9.01 -14.63
CA ILE A 64 -1.50 10.33 -14.49
C ILE A 64 -0.38 10.39 -13.45
N TRP A 65 -0.18 9.33 -12.66
CA TRP A 65 0.91 9.28 -11.69
C TRP A 65 2.26 9.12 -12.38
N ASP A 66 3.28 9.74 -11.81
CA ASP A 66 4.66 9.54 -12.24
C ASP A 66 5.18 8.14 -11.83
N ASP A 67 6.32 7.76 -12.40
CA ASP A 67 6.90 6.44 -12.16
C ASP A 67 7.39 6.27 -10.71
N THR A 68 7.74 7.36 -10.04
CA THR A 68 8.13 7.36 -8.62
C THR A 68 6.95 6.97 -7.73
N ALA A 69 5.79 7.57 -7.89
CA ALA A 69 4.58 7.24 -7.15
C ALA A 69 4.11 5.81 -7.44
N LYS A 70 4.17 5.37 -8.71
CA LYS A 70 3.90 3.97 -9.08
C LYS A 70 4.87 3.00 -8.41
N GLY A 71 6.15 3.33 -8.38
CA GLY A 71 7.20 2.56 -7.70
C GLY A 71 6.98 2.50 -6.19
N PHE A 72 6.62 3.61 -5.57
CA PHE A 72 6.31 3.70 -4.15
C PHE A 72 5.15 2.77 -3.75
N MET A 73 4.06 2.74 -4.53
CA MET A 73 2.95 1.83 -4.25
C MET A 73 3.33 0.36 -4.44
N ARG A 74 4.19 0.05 -5.41
CA ARG A 74 4.73 -1.31 -5.58
C ARG A 74 5.55 -1.72 -4.37
N GLU A 75 6.42 -0.86 -3.88
CA GLU A 75 7.19 -1.10 -2.65
C GLU A 75 6.27 -1.28 -1.44
N ALA A 76 5.21 -0.48 -1.32
CA ALA A 76 4.24 -0.61 -0.24
C ALA A 76 3.56 -1.98 -0.24
N ALA A 77 3.19 -2.48 -1.43
CA ALA A 77 2.59 -3.79 -1.63
C ALA A 77 3.59 -4.93 -1.36
N ASN A 78 4.86 -4.80 -1.80
CA ASN A 78 5.90 -5.79 -1.59
C ASN A 78 6.15 -6.07 -0.10
N ARG A 79 6.00 -5.08 0.77
CA ARG A 79 6.18 -5.24 2.23
C ARG A 79 5.10 -6.10 2.91
N VAL A 80 4.04 -6.45 2.20
CA VAL A 80 2.85 -7.10 2.75
C VAL A 80 2.49 -8.38 2.01
N ILE A 81 2.57 -8.35 0.68
CA ILE A 81 1.98 -9.37 -0.19
C ILE A 81 3.04 -10.37 -0.71
N ILE A 82 4.29 -9.93 -0.82
CA ILE A 82 5.41 -10.72 -1.36
C ILE A 82 6.25 -11.21 -0.18
#